data_AF-A0A7S3PXQ6-F1
#
_entry.id   AF-A0A7S3PXQ6-F1
#
_cell.length_a   1.000
_cell.length_b   1.000
_cell.length_c   1.000
_cell.angle_alpha   90.00
_cell.angle_beta   90.00
_cell.angle_gamma   90.00
#
_symmetry.space_group_name_H-M   'P 1'
#
loop_
_entity.id
_entity.type
_entity.pdbx_description
1 polymer ?
#
loop_
_entity_poly.entity_id
_entity_poly.type
_entity_poly.pdbx_seq_one_letter_code
_entity_poly.pdbx_strand_id
1 'polypeptide(L)'
;MTRFLTNKLGGELTHNDEVVAKEVLRSKALIGLLKHKNESMQRFKQYFNWRIDDSNPTKVQCEEKYLEWGYKDDELTSSGSYKMPSQHSEEFKILKSSNAYDIRLYEYAEKLFEVQGLLLNEDHIDYSSVSLPDISIEEFQEEMTFPEIGEDEQIDLTDAIPSSATDGDVIDLIASNVLNGNQ
;
A
#
# COMPACT_ATOMS: atom_id res chain seq x y z
N MET A 1 3.89 -4.57 2.05
CA MET A 1 5.03 -3.87 1.39
C MET A 1 5.90 -3.15 2.40
N THR A 2 5.34 -2.28 3.26
CA THR A 2 6.04 -1.51 4.30
C THR A 2 6.97 -2.40 5.13
N ARG A 3 6.50 -3.57 5.60
CA ARG A 3 7.33 -4.55 6.33
C ARG A 3 8.60 -4.97 5.60
N PHE A 4 8.51 -5.17 4.29
CA PHE A 4 9.64 -5.61 3.47
C PHE A 4 10.66 -4.47 3.34
N LEU A 5 10.19 -3.25 3.06
CA LEU A 5 11.06 -2.08 2.91
C LEU A 5 11.74 -1.67 4.21
N THR A 6 11.10 -1.90 5.36
CA THR A 6 11.69 -1.62 6.68
C THR A 6 12.43 -2.82 7.28
N ASN A 7 12.48 -3.96 6.59
CA ASN A 7 13.02 -5.22 7.09
C ASN A 7 12.40 -5.67 8.44
N LYS A 8 11.11 -5.37 8.65
CA LYS A 8 10.36 -5.69 9.87
C LYS A 8 9.26 -6.72 9.57
N LEU A 9 9.68 -7.99 9.55
CA LEU A 9 8.81 -9.12 9.16
C LEU A 9 7.74 -9.47 10.23
N GLY A 10 7.92 -9.04 11.48
CA GLY A 10 6.99 -9.31 12.59
C GLY A 10 6.70 -8.09 13.46
N GLY A 11 5.78 -8.24 14.41
CA GLY A 11 5.35 -7.18 15.31
C GLY A 11 4.44 -6.13 14.67
N GLU A 12 3.96 -5.17 15.45
CA GLU A 12 3.09 -4.10 14.97
C GLU A 12 3.85 -3.07 14.13
N LEU A 13 3.25 -2.58 13.03
CA LEU A 13 3.80 -1.48 12.24
C LEU A 13 3.47 -0.14 12.90
N THR A 14 4.45 0.74 12.93
CA THR A 14 4.35 2.08 13.52
C THR A 14 4.45 3.16 12.45
N HIS A 15 4.14 4.41 12.81
CA HIS A 15 4.34 5.55 11.92
C HIS A 15 5.80 5.70 11.46
N ASN A 16 6.77 5.39 12.32
CA ASN A 16 8.19 5.43 11.95
C ASN A 16 8.52 4.42 10.83
N ASP A 17 7.90 3.25 10.85
CA ASP A 17 8.07 2.25 9.78
C ASP A 17 7.55 2.79 8.44
N GLU A 18 6.45 3.54 8.44
CA GLU A 18 5.92 4.20 7.24
C GLU A 18 6.89 5.24 6.69
N VAL A 19 7.44 6.11 7.56
CA VAL A 19 8.40 7.15 7.16
C VAL A 19 9.65 6.52 6.54
N VAL A 20 10.19 5.47 7.16
CA VAL A 20 11.36 4.74 6.62
C VAL A 20 11.03 4.12 5.26
N ALA A 21 9.86 3.48 5.12
CA ALA A 21 9.45 2.89 3.85
C ALA A 21 9.32 3.95 2.74
N LYS A 22 8.73 5.11 3.03
CA LYS A 22 8.63 6.24 2.08
C LYS A 22 10.02 6.73 1.67
N GLU A 23 10.94 6.88 2.61
CA GLU A 23 12.32 7.30 2.30
C GLU A 23 13.05 6.28 1.42
N VAL A 24 12.85 4.98 1.67
CA VAL A 24 13.39 3.93 0.79
C VAL A 24 12.83 4.05 -0.62
N LEU A 25 11.52 4.26 -0.79
CA LEU A 25 10.92 4.44 -2.11
C LEU A 25 11.49 5.66 -2.84
N ARG A 26 11.56 6.81 -2.16
CA ARG A 26 12.02 8.07 -2.76
C ARG A 26 13.50 8.06 -3.14
N SER A 27 14.35 7.43 -2.31
CA SER A 27 15.80 7.51 -2.46
C SER A 27 16.42 6.34 -3.24
N LYS A 28 15.78 5.16 -3.27
CA LYS A 28 16.40 3.93 -3.77
C LYS A 28 15.60 3.20 -4.85
N ALA A 29 14.36 3.59 -5.12
CA ALA A 29 13.49 2.86 -6.04
C ALA A 29 13.10 3.68 -7.26
N LEU A 30 13.14 3.06 -8.43
CA LEU A 30 12.36 3.51 -9.59
C LEU A 30 10.98 2.88 -9.50
N ILE A 31 9.94 3.71 -9.47
CA ILE A 31 8.57 3.28 -9.25
C ILE A 31 7.92 2.87 -10.57
N GLY A 32 7.26 1.71 -10.56
CA GLY A 32 6.37 1.25 -11.62
C GLY A 32 4.98 0.95 -11.06
N LEU A 33 3.94 1.27 -11.83
CA LEU A 33 2.54 1.08 -11.45
C LEU A 33 1.85 0.07 -12.35
N LEU A 34 1.14 -0.88 -11.75
CA LEU A 34 0.43 -1.92 -12.49
C LEU A 34 -0.72 -1.37 -13.35
N LYS A 35 -1.31 -0.23 -12.96
CA LYS A 35 -2.29 0.49 -13.79
C LYS A 35 -1.66 1.18 -15.01
N HIS A 36 -0.34 1.39 -15.00
CA HIS A 36 0.44 2.04 -16.07
C HIS A 36 1.61 1.15 -16.51
N LYS A 37 1.37 -0.14 -16.81
CA LYS A 37 2.46 -1.13 -17.05
C LYS A 37 3.34 -0.77 -18.23
N ASN A 38 2.73 -0.37 -19.35
CA ASN A 38 3.46 -0.04 -20.57
C ASN A 38 4.41 1.14 -20.33
N GLU A 39 3.89 2.20 -19.69
CA GLU A 39 4.68 3.36 -19.31
C GLU A 39 5.78 2.99 -18.29
N SER A 40 5.44 2.18 -17.29
CA SER A 40 6.42 1.70 -16.30
C SER A 40 7.56 0.94 -16.98
N MET A 41 7.25 0.07 -17.95
CA MET A 41 8.25 -0.67 -18.72
C MET A 41 9.13 0.28 -19.55
N GLN A 42 8.55 1.27 -20.22
CA GLN A 42 9.30 2.28 -20.96
C GLN A 42 10.27 3.04 -20.05
N ARG A 43 9.82 3.45 -18.86
CA ARG A 43 10.67 4.11 -17.86
C ARG A 43 11.80 3.21 -17.36
N PHE A 44 11.54 1.92 -17.14
CA PHE A 44 12.59 0.94 -16.80
C PHE A 44 13.61 0.79 -17.93
N LYS A 45 13.16 0.68 -19.18
CA LYS A 45 14.05 0.61 -20.35
C LYS A 45 14.95 1.84 -20.43
N GLN A 46 14.38 3.03 -20.24
CA GLN A 46 15.13 4.29 -20.27
C GLN A 46 16.15 4.38 -19.14
N TYR A 47 15.72 4.19 -17.89
CA TYR A 47 16.57 4.34 -16.71
C TYR A 47 17.73 3.34 -16.68
N PHE A 48 17.48 2.07 -17.01
CA PHE A 48 18.52 1.04 -17.04
C PHE A 48 19.24 0.96 -18.40
N ASN A 49 18.91 1.84 -19.35
CA ASN A 49 19.46 1.88 -20.71
C ASN A 49 19.38 0.51 -21.42
N TRP A 50 18.23 -0.17 -21.31
CA TRP A 50 18.00 -1.44 -21.98
C TRP A 50 17.84 -1.22 -23.49
N ARG A 51 18.80 -1.73 -24.26
CA ARG A 51 18.81 -1.64 -25.72
C ARG A 51 17.99 -2.79 -26.31
N ILE A 52 16.67 -2.62 -26.29
CA ILE A 52 15.75 -3.52 -26.98
C ILE A 52 15.51 -2.96 -28.37
N ASP A 53 15.60 -3.84 -29.36
CA ASP A 53 15.35 -3.49 -30.75
C ASP A 53 13.84 -3.48 -30.98
N ASP A 54 13.22 -2.32 -30.74
CA ASP A 54 11.78 -2.11 -30.93
C ASP A 54 11.38 -2.12 -32.42
N SER A 55 12.35 -2.13 -33.35
CA SER A 55 12.06 -2.32 -34.79
C SER A 55 11.78 -3.77 -35.17
N ASN A 56 12.11 -4.71 -34.27
CA ASN A 56 11.87 -6.13 -34.46
C ASN A 56 10.47 -6.51 -33.95
N PRO A 57 9.49 -6.81 -34.85
CA PRO A 57 8.12 -7.08 -34.44
C PRO A 57 7.99 -8.31 -33.54
N THR A 58 8.88 -9.31 -33.66
CA THR A 58 8.86 -10.49 -32.81
C THR A 58 9.25 -10.16 -31.36
N LYS A 59 10.14 -9.19 -31.15
CA LYS A 59 10.53 -8.75 -29.80
C LYS A 59 9.44 -7.93 -29.15
N VAL A 60 8.84 -7.00 -29.90
CA VAL A 60 7.71 -6.19 -29.43
C VAL A 60 6.53 -7.09 -29.04
N GLN A 61 6.16 -8.04 -29.89
CA GLN A 61 5.09 -9.01 -29.57
C GLN A 61 5.40 -9.87 -28.34
N CYS A 62 6.67 -10.23 -28.12
CA CYS A 62 7.08 -10.98 -26.94
C CYS A 62 6.88 -10.14 -25.66
N GLU A 63 7.28 -8.88 -25.70
CA GLU A 63 7.12 -7.94 -24.58
C GLU A 63 5.63 -7.66 -24.30
N GLU A 64 4.86 -7.32 -25.33
CA GLU A 64 3.42 -7.07 -25.23
C GLU A 64 2.70 -8.26 -24.59
N LYS A 65 3.02 -9.50 -24.99
CA LYS A 65 2.45 -10.71 -24.37
C LYS A 65 2.64 -10.76 -22.84
N TYR A 66 3.76 -10.26 -22.31
CA TYR A 66 4.01 -10.21 -20.88
C TYR A 66 3.50 -8.93 -20.20
N LEU A 67 3.13 -7.90 -20.96
CA LEU A 67 2.51 -6.67 -20.44
C LEU A 67 0.98 -6.73 -20.48
N GLU A 68 0.41 -7.53 -21.37
CA GLU A 68 -1.04 -7.76 -21.52
C GLU A 68 -1.65 -8.61 -20.39
N TRP A 69 -0.84 -9.22 -19.52
CA TRP A 69 -1.36 -9.88 -18.33
C TRP A 69 -2.16 -8.88 -17.50
N GLY A 70 -3.47 -9.05 -17.40
CA GLY A 70 -4.32 -8.25 -16.53
C GLY A 70 -4.73 -9.05 -15.31
N TYR A 71 -5.02 -8.36 -14.21
CA TYR A 71 -6.12 -8.82 -13.37
C TYR A 71 -7.37 -8.65 -14.24
N LYS A 72 -7.67 -9.63 -15.09
CA LYS A 72 -9.01 -9.70 -15.63
C LYS A 72 -9.87 -9.96 -14.41
N ASP A 73 -10.63 -8.97 -13.98
CA ASP A 73 -11.71 -9.15 -13.00
C ASP A 73 -12.56 -10.37 -13.40
N ASP A 74 -12.68 -10.59 -14.70
CA ASP A 74 -13.33 -11.74 -15.30
C ASP A 74 -12.60 -13.08 -15.13
N GLU A 75 -11.26 -13.18 -15.06
CA GLU A 75 -10.60 -14.51 -15.07
C GLU A 75 -10.54 -15.17 -13.68
N LEU A 76 -10.53 -14.36 -12.62
CA LEU A 76 -10.74 -14.81 -11.23
C LEU A 76 -12.22 -15.12 -10.93
N THR A 77 -13.14 -14.35 -11.53
CA THR A 77 -14.59 -14.58 -11.36
C THR A 77 -15.16 -15.65 -12.29
N SER A 78 -14.60 -15.85 -13.50
CA SER A 78 -15.01 -16.88 -14.47
C SER A 78 -14.56 -18.28 -14.08
N SER A 79 -13.47 -18.39 -13.29
CA SER A 79 -12.99 -19.67 -12.75
C SER A 79 -13.71 -20.08 -11.46
N GLY A 80 -14.59 -19.22 -10.92
CA GLY A 80 -15.39 -19.48 -9.72
C GLY A 80 -14.61 -19.58 -8.39
N SER A 81 -13.31 -19.34 -8.37
CA SER A 81 -12.47 -19.64 -7.19
C SER A 81 -12.22 -18.43 -6.27
N TYR A 82 -12.38 -17.20 -6.74
CA TYR A 82 -12.15 -16.02 -5.89
C TYR A 82 -12.99 -14.81 -6.34
N LYS A 83 -13.79 -14.27 -5.43
CA LYS A 83 -14.56 -13.03 -5.62
C LYS A 83 -13.94 -11.94 -4.75
N MET A 84 -13.58 -10.82 -5.36
CA MET A 84 -13.14 -9.64 -4.61
C MET A 84 -14.24 -9.25 -3.60
N PRO A 85 -13.92 -9.08 -2.30
CA PRO A 85 -14.90 -8.62 -1.33
C PRO A 85 -15.49 -7.28 -1.74
N SER A 86 -16.79 -7.09 -1.51
CA SER A 86 -17.42 -5.79 -1.74
C SER A 86 -16.77 -4.73 -0.86
N GLN A 87 -16.60 -3.50 -1.36
CA GLN A 87 -16.00 -2.40 -0.60
C GLN A 87 -16.73 -2.10 0.73
N HIS A 88 -18.01 -2.48 0.82
CA HIS A 88 -18.85 -2.31 2.02
C HIS A 88 -18.87 -3.54 2.94
N SER A 89 -18.24 -4.64 2.52
CA SER A 89 -18.19 -5.89 3.28
C SER A 89 -17.22 -5.80 4.46
N GLU A 90 -17.46 -6.61 5.49
CA GLU A 90 -16.61 -6.62 6.69
C GLU A 90 -15.21 -7.17 6.37
N GLU A 91 -15.14 -8.14 5.47
CA GLU A 91 -13.89 -8.72 4.97
C GLU A 91 -13.02 -7.65 4.31
N PHE A 92 -13.62 -6.76 3.51
CA PHE A 92 -12.89 -5.65 2.90
C PHE A 92 -12.36 -4.67 3.95
N LYS A 93 -13.14 -4.36 5.00
CA LYS A 93 -12.68 -3.47 6.08
C LYS A 93 -11.49 -4.06 6.83
N ILE A 94 -11.54 -5.35 7.15
CA ILE A 94 -10.43 -6.06 7.83
C ILE A 94 -9.19 -6.08 6.95
N LEU A 95 -9.33 -6.35 5.65
CA LEU A 95 -8.22 -6.32 4.71
C LEU A 95 -7.63 -4.91 4.59
N LYS A 96 -8.49 -3.89 4.49
CA LYS A 96 -8.09 -2.49 4.40
C LYS A 96 -7.35 -2.04 5.67
N SER A 97 -7.87 -2.36 6.85
CA SER A 97 -7.24 -2.00 8.13
C SER A 97 -5.90 -2.69 8.31
N SER A 98 -5.81 -3.99 7.97
CA SER A 98 -4.56 -4.76 8.04
C SER A 98 -3.47 -4.23 7.11
N ASN A 99 -3.86 -3.59 6.01
CA ASN A 99 -2.96 -3.03 5.01
C ASN A 99 -2.93 -1.49 5.01
N ALA A 100 -3.39 -0.83 6.07
CA ALA A 100 -3.52 0.63 6.10
C ALA A 100 -2.21 1.36 5.77
N TYR A 101 -1.08 0.87 6.29
CA TYR A 101 0.25 1.40 5.97
C TYR A 101 0.67 1.16 4.52
N ASP A 102 0.31 0.01 3.94
CA ASP A 102 0.61 -0.31 2.54
C ASP A 102 -0.22 0.55 1.58
N ILE A 103 -1.47 0.86 1.95
CA ILE A 103 -2.34 1.77 1.19
C ILE A 103 -1.72 3.18 1.15
N ARG A 104 -1.34 3.73 2.31
CA ARG A 104 -0.69 5.06 2.35
C ARG A 104 0.65 5.09 1.64
N LEU A 105 1.41 4.00 1.70
CA LEU A 105 2.66 3.86 0.96
C LEU A 105 2.40 3.81 -0.55
N TYR A 106 1.33 3.14 -0.99
CA TYR A 106 0.93 3.09 -2.40
C TYR A 106 0.49 4.47 -2.91
N GLU A 107 -0.32 5.21 -2.16
CA GLU A 107 -0.69 6.60 -2.49
C GLU A 107 0.54 7.50 -2.65
N TYR A 108 1.55 7.31 -1.80
CA TYR A 108 2.83 8.00 -1.93
C TYR A 108 3.62 7.56 -3.17
N ALA A 109 3.62 6.26 -3.48
CA ALA A 109 4.25 5.72 -4.68
C ALA A 109 3.61 6.28 -5.97
N GLU A 110 2.30 6.51 -5.99
CA GLU A 110 1.62 7.16 -7.12
C GLU A 110 2.14 8.58 -7.34
N LYS A 111 2.32 9.37 -6.26
CA LYS A 111 2.93 10.71 -6.36
C LYS A 111 4.38 10.64 -6.86
N LEU A 112 5.17 9.69 -6.36
CA LEU A 112 6.55 9.49 -6.83
C LEU A 112 6.62 9.08 -8.29
N PHE A 113 5.68 8.27 -8.76
CA PHE A 113 5.61 7.89 -10.17
C PHE A 113 5.47 9.13 -11.05
N GLU A 114 4.55 10.05 -10.75
CA GLU A 114 4.42 11.29 -11.53
C GLU A 114 5.72 12.11 -11.54
N VAL A 115 6.33 12.34 -10.37
CA VAL A 115 7.58 13.11 -10.23
C VAL A 115 8.73 12.46 -11.02
N GLN A 116 8.91 11.15 -10.91
CA GLN A 116 9.95 10.43 -11.64
C GLN A 116 9.73 10.48 -13.15
N GLY A 117 8.47 10.52 -13.60
CA GLY A 117 8.13 10.68 -15.01
C GLY A 117 8.63 12.00 -15.58
N LEU A 118 8.44 13.10 -14.86
CA LEU A 118 8.95 14.42 -15.24
C LEU A 118 10.48 14.41 -15.33
N LEU A 119 11.15 13.86 -14.31
CA LEU A 119 12.63 13.81 -14.25
C LEU A 119 13.25 12.94 -15.36
N LEU A 120 12.56 11.89 -15.80
CA LEU A 120 13.04 11.01 -16.88
C LEU A 120 12.77 11.62 -18.26
N ASN A 121 11.64 12.30 -18.46
CA ASN A 121 11.29 12.84 -19.78
C ASN A 121 12.11 14.06 -20.19
N GLU A 122 12.80 14.70 -19.24
CA GLU A 122 13.58 15.90 -19.49
C GLU A 122 15.07 15.59 -19.71
N ASP A 123 15.41 15.18 -20.94
CA ASP A 123 16.81 15.07 -21.42
C ASP A 123 17.56 16.42 -21.51
N HIS A 124 17.00 17.53 -21.00
CA HIS A 124 17.58 18.87 -21.11
C HIS A 124 17.21 19.86 -19.98
N ILE A 125 17.08 19.42 -18.72
CA ILE A 125 16.98 20.37 -17.60
C ILE A 125 18.35 20.96 -17.25
N ASP A 126 18.46 22.29 -17.33
CA ASP A 126 19.45 23.04 -16.56
C ASP A 126 19.05 23.04 -15.08
N TYR A 127 19.73 22.19 -14.30
CA TYR A 127 19.53 22.01 -12.86
C TYR A 127 19.73 23.31 -12.04
N SER A 128 20.20 24.41 -12.64
CA SER A 128 20.24 25.72 -11.98
C SER A 128 18.90 26.47 -11.97
N SER A 129 17.91 26.01 -12.77
CA SER A 129 16.60 26.68 -12.93
C SER A 129 15.43 25.93 -12.31
N VAL A 130 15.61 24.67 -11.92
CA VAL A 130 14.57 23.88 -11.24
C VAL A 130 14.66 24.18 -9.75
N SER A 131 13.79 25.07 -9.27
CA SER A 131 13.36 24.93 -7.89
C SER A 131 12.54 23.65 -7.84
N LEU A 132 13.14 22.58 -7.33
CA LEU A 132 12.33 21.54 -6.71
C LEU A 132 11.36 22.29 -5.80
N PRO A 133 10.04 22.01 -5.83
CA PRO A 133 9.22 22.51 -4.75
C PRO A 133 9.93 22.03 -3.49
N ASP A 134 10.38 22.99 -2.67
CA ASP A 134 10.75 22.70 -1.30
C ASP A 134 9.45 22.20 -0.70
N ILE A 135 9.18 20.91 -0.87
CA ILE A 135 8.21 20.20 -0.07
C ILE A 135 8.91 20.10 1.27
N SER A 136 8.88 21.22 1.98
CA SER A 136 9.10 21.25 3.40
C SER A 136 8.17 20.18 3.96
N ILE A 137 8.73 19.29 4.77
CA ILE A 137 7.97 18.25 5.45
C ILE A 137 6.79 18.87 6.24
N GLU A 138 6.88 20.17 6.54
CA GLU A 138 5.90 21.01 7.22
C GLU A 138 4.64 21.29 6.36
N GLU A 139 4.75 21.66 5.07
CA GLU A 139 3.56 21.86 4.21
C GLU A 139 2.81 20.54 3.91
N PHE A 140 3.52 19.40 3.88
CA PHE A 140 2.91 18.09 3.69
C PHE A 140 2.17 17.58 4.94
N GLN A 141 2.42 18.19 6.11
CA GLN A 141 1.71 17.90 7.36
C GLN A 141 0.45 18.77 7.52
N GLU A 142 0.43 19.99 6.98
CA GLU A 142 -0.72 20.91 7.11
C GLU A 142 -1.94 20.54 6.24
N GLU A 143 -1.76 20.03 5.01
CA GLU A 143 -2.89 19.51 4.22
C GLU A 143 -3.48 18.20 4.81
N MET A 144 -2.85 17.65 5.85
CA MET A 144 -3.27 16.43 6.56
C MET A 144 -4.03 16.72 7.86
N THR A 145 -4.56 17.93 8.07
CA THR A 145 -5.58 18.15 9.12
C THR A 145 -6.90 17.53 8.69
N PHE A 146 -7.05 16.25 9.00
CA PHE A 146 -8.34 15.58 9.04
C PHE A 146 -9.06 15.90 10.36
N PRO A 147 -10.41 15.79 10.40
CA PRO A 147 -11.17 16.07 11.62
C PRO A 147 -10.63 15.20 12.75
N GLU A 148 -10.48 15.79 13.95
CA GLU A 148 -10.36 14.99 15.17
C GLU A 148 -11.52 14.00 15.15
N ILE A 149 -11.19 12.71 15.06
CA ILE A 149 -12.13 11.67 15.47
C ILE A 149 -12.23 11.91 16.97
N GLY A 150 -13.27 12.65 17.37
CA GLY A 150 -13.51 13.00 18.76
C GLY A 150 -13.37 11.75 19.61
N GLU A 151 -12.53 11.85 20.63
CA GLU A 151 -12.49 10.90 21.74
C GLU A 151 -13.79 11.02 22.53
N ASP A 152 -14.93 10.67 21.94
CA ASP A 152 -16.24 10.66 22.59
C ASP A 152 -17.16 9.64 21.89
N GLU A 153 -16.75 8.37 21.92
CA GLU A 153 -17.73 7.30 22.07
C GLU A 153 -17.08 6.17 22.85
N GLN A 154 -17.22 6.26 24.17
CA GLN A 154 -16.95 5.16 25.09
C GLN A 154 -17.88 4.01 24.68
N ILE A 155 -17.35 3.04 23.94
CA ILE A 155 -18.07 1.82 23.57
C ILE A 155 -18.38 1.11 24.89
N ASP A 156 -19.63 1.21 25.32
CA ASP A 156 -20.15 0.51 26.48
C ASP A 156 -20.18 -0.99 26.16
N LEU A 157 -19.16 -1.70 26.66
CA LEU A 157 -18.98 -3.14 26.46
C LEU A 157 -20.04 -3.98 27.21
N THR A 158 -21.07 -3.37 27.83
CA THR A 158 -22.18 -4.11 28.43
C THR A 158 -23.23 -4.60 27.43
N ASP A 159 -23.25 -4.09 26.19
CA ASP A 159 -24.26 -4.46 25.20
C ASP A 159 -23.91 -5.71 24.37
N ALA A 160 -22.75 -6.32 24.63
CA ALA A 160 -22.30 -7.55 23.95
C ALA A 160 -22.62 -8.85 24.72
N ILE A 161 -23.45 -8.81 25.76
CA ILE A 161 -23.87 -10.02 26.49
C ILE A 161 -25.34 -10.35 26.14
N PRO A 162 -25.62 -11.48 25.45
CA PRO A 162 -26.98 -11.98 25.28
C PRO A 162 -27.63 -12.20 26.65
N SER A 163 -28.88 -11.78 26.85
CA SER A 163 -29.59 -11.83 28.15
C SER A 163 -29.93 -13.25 28.67
N SER A 164 -29.19 -14.27 28.24
CA SER A 164 -29.39 -15.67 28.62
C SER A 164 -28.19 -16.34 29.27
N ALA A 165 -27.12 -15.63 29.64
CA ALA A 165 -26.01 -16.22 30.39
C ALA A 165 -26.33 -16.22 31.89
N THR A 166 -26.42 -17.41 32.49
CA THR A 166 -26.59 -17.58 33.93
C THR A 166 -25.26 -17.38 34.67
N ASP A 167 -25.32 -16.82 35.87
CA ASP A 167 -24.21 -16.42 36.77
C ASP A 167 -23.12 -17.47 37.06
N GLY A 168 -23.29 -18.72 36.60
CA GLY A 168 -22.30 -19.80 36.76
C GLY A 168 -21.17 -19.78 35.72
N ASP A 169 -21.35 -19.16 34.55
CA ASP A 169 -20.41 -19.31 33.42
C ASP A 169 -19.33 -18.21 33.36
N VAL A 170 -19.47 -17.15 34.17
CA VAL A 170 -18.55 -15.99 34.15
C VAL A 170 -17.27 -16.26 34.96
N ILE A 171 -17.31 -17.18 35.93
CA ILE A 171 -16.16 -17.47 36.80
C ILE A 171 -15.12 -18.36 36.11
N ASP A 172 -15.53 -19.23 35.18
CA ASP A 172 -14.60 -20.17 34.50
C ASP A 172 -13.80 -19.53 33.35
N LEU A 173 -14.30 -18.45 32.74
CA LEU A 173 -13.57 -17.73 31.69
C LEU A 173 -12.43 -16.83 32.23
N ILE A 174 -12.55 -16.34 33.47
CA ILE A 174 -11.51 -15.50 34.08
C ILE A 174 -10.36 -16.36 34.64
N ALA A 175 -10.66 -17.59 35.11
CA ALA A 175 -9.64 -18.48 35.68
C ALA A 175 -8.67 -19.09 34.64
N SER A 176 -9.08 -19.20 33.37
CA SER A 176 -8.28 -19.88 32.34
C SER A 176 -7.20 -19.00 31.68
N ASN A 177 -7.37 -17.67 31.70
CA ASN A 177 -6.45 -16.73 31.04
C ASN A 177 -5.36 -16.16 31.95
N VAL A 178 -5.43 -16.39 33.28
CA VAL A 178 -4.38 -15.95 34.22
C VAL A 178 -3.27 -17.01 34.40
N LEU A 179 -3.50 -18.29 34.04
CA LEU A 179 -2.54 -19.37 34.30
C LEU A 179 -1.61 -19.75 33.13
N ASN A 180 -1.83 -19.25 31.91
CA ASN A 180 -0.98 -19.59 30.75
C ASN A 180 0.04 -18.48 30.37
N GLY A 181 0.22 -17.49 31.22
CA GLY A 181 1.15 -16.36 31.00
C GLY A 181 2.49 -16.46 31.72
N ASN A 182 2.83 -17.57 32.38
CA ASN A 182 4.13 -17.74 33.05
C ASN A 182 4.63 -19.20 32.96
N GLN A 183 5.26 -19.54 31.82
CA GLN A 183 6.47 -20.36 31.76
C GLN A 183 7.09 -20.33 30.35
#